data_AF-A0A8J4C7V8-F1
#
_entry.id   AF-A0A8J4C7V8-F1
#
_cell.length_a   1.000
_cell.length_b   1.000
_cell.length_c   1.000
_cell.angle_alpha   90.00
_cell.angle_beta   90.00
_cell.angle_gamma   90.00
#
_symmetry.space_group_name_H-M   'P 1'
#
loop_
_entity.id
_entity.type
_entity.pdbx_description
1 polymer ?
#
loop_
_entity_poly.entity_id
_entity_poly.type
_entity_poly.pdbx_seq_one_letter_code
_entity_poly.pdbx_strand_id
1 'polypeptide(L)'
;MLMNKMSDVALRRRRTRQASNIWMPDILQSIAAFLPPNVIACTIRLINKSSAEQFKHFVTTRLSQSVPAHAFRHRWGFPAATGALTYEQRTQLLCLTAASRSLVNLKFAFKSTGLLPQPRVLYAALKAGHVHMCDWLIRSGCRCPLMDMGRAIGESGSKEIYNWAFGVINLFDENSDATPSSHSKRSSPNR
;
A
#
# COMPACT_ATOMS: atom_id res chain seq x y z
N MET A 1 56.00 26.75 8.06
CA MET A 1 54.99 26.11 7.18
C MET A 1 53.97 25.21 7.90
N LEU A 2 54.04 24.97 9.22
CA LEU A 2 53.15 24.02 9.92
C LEU A 2 51.86 24.62 10.50
N MET A 3 51.77 25.94 10.70
CA MET A 3 50.59 26.59 11.31
C MET A 3 49.37 26.71 10.38
N ASN A 4 49.51 26.58 9.06
CA ASN A 4 48.37 26.68 8.12
C ASN A 4 47.57 25.38 7.94
N LYS A 5 48.13 24.21 8.31
CA LYS A 5 47.43 22.92 8.15
C LYS A 5 46.39 22.67 9.27
N MET A 6 46.62 23.16 10.48
CA MET A 6 45.70 22.95 11.62
C MET A 6 44.43 23.80 11.51
N SER A 7 44.55 25.04 11.01
CA SER A 7 43.42 25.91 10.70
C SER A 7 42.56 25.32 9.57
N ASP A 8 43.15 24.75 8.53
CA ASP A 8 42.44 24.10 7.43
C ASP A 8 41.65 22.84 7.86
N VAL A 9 42.21 22.04 8.76
CA VAL A 9 41.52 20.86 9.33
C VAL A 9 40.36 21.28 10.23
N ALA A 10 40.52 22.35 11.02
CA ALA A 10 39.46 22.89 11.87
C ALA A 10 38.34 23.54 11.05
N LEU A 11 38.68 24.25 9.97
CA LEU A 11 37.72 24.82 9.01
C LEU A 11 36.99 23.73 8.21
N ARG A 12 37.68 22.68 7.77
CA ARG A 12 37.05 21.50 7.15
C ARG A 12 36.10 20.78 8.12
N ARG A 13 36.49 20.58 9.39
CA ARG A 13 35.64 19.98 10.43
C ARG A 13 34.43 20.86 10.80
N ARG A 14 34.56 22.19 10.79
CA ARG A 14 33.43 23.11 10.97
C ARG A 14 32.48 23.09 9.77
N ARG A 15 32.99 23.11 8.54
CA ARG A 15 32.17 23.01 7.32
C ARG A 15 31.41 21.69 7.22
N THR A 16 32.03 20.55 7.58
CA THR A 16 31.33 19.25 7.57
C THR A 16 30.28 19.14 8.68
N ARG A 17 30.53 19.72 9.86
CA ARG A 17 29.51 19.83 10.93
C ARG A 17 28.35 20.75 10.56
N GLN A 18 28.61 21.80 9.79
CA GLN A 18 27.59 22.75 9.34
C GLN A 18 26.71 22.16 8.23
N ALA A 19 27.25 21.29 7.37
CA ALA A 19 26.46 20.52 6.41
C ALA A 19 25.53 19.50 7.08
N SER A 20 25.94 18.87 8.19
CA SER A 20 25.07 18.00 8.99
C SER A 20 24.01 18.75 9.81
N ASN A 21 24.12 20.07 9.96
CA ASN A 21 23.18 20.93 10.70
C ASN A 21 22.13 21.62 9.80
N ILE A 22 22.12 21.34 8.49
CA ILE A 22 21.08 21.86 7.57
C ILE A 22 19.69 21.37 8.03
N TRP A 23 19.63 20.15 8.57
CA TRP A 23 18.42 19.58 9.16
C TRP A 23 18.33 19.95 10.64
N MET A 24 17.98 21.21 10.93
CA MET A 24 17.69 21.64 12.30
C MET A 24 16.47 20.88 12.87
N PRO A 25 16.45 20.54 14.17
CA PRO A 25 15.34 19.84 14.82
C PRO A 25 13.98 20.51 14.60
N ASP A 26 13.97 21.84 14.55
CA ASP A 26 12.77 22.65 14.35
C ASP A 26 12.16 22.44 12.96
N ILE A 27 13.00 22.41 11.92
CA ILE A 27 12.56 22.16 10.54
C ILE A 27 11.98 20.75 10.43
N LEU A 28 12.66 19.75 11.02
CA LEU A 28 12.17 18.38 11.02
C LEU A 28 10.84 18.24 11.77
N GLN A 29 10.65 19.00 12.86
CA GLN A 29 9.41 19.01 13.61
C GLN A 29 8.26 19.69 12.84
N SER A 30 8.55 20.81 12.18
CA SER A 30 7.58 21.46 11.29
C SER A 30 7.16 20.54 10.15
N ILE A 31 8.11 19.83 9.52
CA ILE A 31 7.81 18.86 8.47
C ILE A 31 7.01 17.67 9.05
N ALA A 32 7.43 17.10 10.18
CA ALA A 32 6.79 15.97 10.82
C ALA A 32 5.34 16.25 11.22
N ALA A 33 4.99 17.50 11.59
CA ALA A 33 3.63 17.88 11.93
C ALA A 33 2.61 17.65 10.80
N PHE A 34 3.06 17.68 9.54
CA PHE A 34 2.20 17.46 8.37
C PHE A 34 2.26 16.02 7.82
N LEU A 35 3.10 15.16 8.40
CA LEU A 35 3.36 13.82 7.88
C LEU A 35 2.59 12.75 8.67
N PRO A 36 2.07 11.71 7.98
CA PRO A 36 1.51 10.56 8.68
C PRO A 36 2.56 9.84 9.54
N PRO A 37 2.16 9.23 10.67
CA PRO A 37 3.06 8.56 11.61
C PRO A 37 4.02 7.53 10.96
N ASN A 38 3.51 6.75 10.02
CA ASN A 38 4.32 5.76 9.30
C ASN A 38 5.42 6.40 8.45
N VAL A 39 5.18 7.58 7.88
CA VAL A 39 6.20 8.27 7.08
C VAL A 39 7.30 8.77 8.00
N ILE A 40 6.97 9.38 9.13
CA ILE A 40 7.94 9.83 10.14
C ILE A 40 8.83 8.67 10.60
N ALA A 41 8.22 7.52 10.92
CA ALA A 41 8.92 6.32 11.36
C ALA A 41 9.88 5.76 10.29
N CYS A 42 9.48 5.81 9.01
CA CYS A 42 10.19 5.20 7.90
C CYS A 42 11.18 6.13 7.17
N THR A 43 11.04 7.44 7.29
CA THR A 43 11.92 8.41 6.59
C THR A 43 12.62 9.32 7.57
N ILE A 44 11.89 10.15 8.31
CA ILE A 44 12.44 11.22 9.16
C ILE A 44 13.33 10.65 10.27
N ARG A 45 12.89 9.57 10.93
CA ARG A 45 13.64 8.91 12.00
C ARG A 45 14.97 8.30 11.52
N LEU A 46 15.10 7.99 10.23
CA LEU A 46 16.29 7.34 9.65
C LEU A 46 17.34 8.33 9.12
N ILE A 47 17.08 9.64 9.16
CA ILE A 47 17.97 10.67 8.59
C ILE A 47 19.28 10.78 9.39
N ASN A 48 19.20 10.88 10.72
CA ASN A 48 20.36 10.98 11.60
C ASN A 48 20.03 10.54 13.04
N LYS A 49 21.07 10.45 13.90
CA LYS A 49 20.92 10.03 15.31
C LYS A 49 20.03 10.96 16.14
N SER A 50 20.14 12.28 15.94
CA SER A 50 19.34 13.27 16.66
C SER A 50 17.84 13.15 16.31
N SER A 51 17.52 12.95 15.03
CA SER A 51 16.15 12.66 14.56
C SER A 51 15.63 11.34 15.14
N ALA A 52 16.48 10.33 15.25
CA ALA A 52 16.09 9.05 15.85
C ALA A 52 15.69 9.20 17.33
N GLU A 53 16.40 10.04 18.09
CA GLU A 53 16.07 10.36 19.48
C GLU A 53 14.80 11.22 19.60
N GLN A 54 14.67 12.25 18.76
CA GLN A 54 13.53 13.17 18.75
C GLN A 54 12.21 12.45 18.43
N PHE A 55 12.23 11.52 17.48
CA PHE A 55 11.04 10.79 17.01
C PHE A 55 10.94 9.36 17.56
N LYS A 56 11.49 9.09 18.76
CA LYS A 56 11.47 7.76 19.41
C LYS A 56 10.07 7.17 19.62
N HIS A 57 9.03 7.99 19.65
CA HIS A 57 7.65 7.54 19.80
C HIS A 57 7.07 6.95 18.50
N PHE A 58 7.69 7.23 17.34
CA PHE A 58 7.30 6.73 16.02
C PHE A 58 8.10 5.47 15.64
N VAL A 59 8.05 4.43 16.47
CA VAL A 59 8.76 3.14 16.22
C VAL A 59 7.85 2.10 15.59
N THR A 60 6.58 2.05 16.00
CA THR A 60 5.63 1.04 15.52
C THR A 60 4.93 1.53 14.26
N THR A 61 5.17 0.85 13.13
CA THR A 61 4.52 1.15 11.85
C THR A 61 3.22 0.35 11.72
N ARG A 62 2.10 1.04 11.45
CA ARG A 62 0.79 0.41 11.29
C ARG A 62 0.52 0.17 9.81
N LEU A 63 0.61 -1.08 9.34
CA LEU A 63 0.46 -1.41 7.91
C LEU A 63 -0.90 -1.05 7.29
N SER A 64 -1.95 -0.85 8.10
CA SER A 64 -3.25 -0.37 7.61
C SER A 64 -3.26 1.12 7.25
N GLN A 65 -2.22 1.87 7.63
CA GLN A 65 -1.99 3.25 7.18
C GLN A 65 -0.97 3.23 6.04
N SER A 66 -1.00 4.25 5.18
CA SER A 66 -0.07 4.32 4.05
C SER A 66 1.39 4.29 4.54
N VAL A 67 2.19 3.37 4.00
CA VAL A 67 3.63 3.24 4.26
C VAL A 67 4.39 3.65 3.00
N PRO A 68 5.49 4.43 3.10
CA PRO A 68 6.32 4.76 1.95
C PRO A 68 6.78 3.50 1.19
N ALA A 69 6.72 3.53 -0.15
CA ALA A 69 6.97 2.35 -0.97
C ALA A 69 8.39 1.77 -0.81
N HIS A 70 9.40 2.62 -0.65
CA HIS A 70 10.77 2.18 -0.42
C HIS A 70 10.92 1.40 0.90
N ALA A 71 10.25 1.83 1.97
CA ALA A 71 10.31 1.18 3.28
C ALA A 71 9.55 -0.16 3.27
N PHE A 72 8.38 -0.19 2.59
CA PHE A 72 7.64 -1.43 2.38
C PHE A 72 8.47 -2.46 1.60
N ARG A 73 9.13 -2.01 0.52
CA ARG A 73 10.00 -2.86 -0.30
C ARG A 73 11.22 -3.35 0.47
N HIS A 74 11.82 -2.52 1.32
CA HIS A 74 12.94 -2.94 2.16
C HIS A 74 12.53 -4.06 3.13
N ARG A 75 11.33 -3.98 3.72
CA ARG A 75 10.81 -4.99 4.66
C ARG A 75 10.39 -6.29 3.97
N TRP A 76 9.73 -6.19 2.81
CA TRP A 76 9.04 -7.31 2.15
C TRP A 76 9.63 -7.73 0.80
N GLY A 77 10.78 -7.17 0.42
CA GLY A 77 11.39 -7.42 -0.89
C GLY A 77 12.31 -8.62 -0.95
N PHE A 78 12.70 -9.18 0.19
CA PHE A 78 13.46 -10.42 0.24
C PHE A 78 12.50 -11.61 0.18
N PRO A 79 12.71 -12.62 -0.70
CA PRO A 79 11.87 -13.80 -0.77
C PRO A 79 11.73 -14.54 0.57
N ALA A 80 12.78 -14.51 1.40
CA ALA A 80 12.74 -15.09 2.75
C ALA A 80 11.74 -14.39 3.69
N ALA A 81 11.52 -13.08 3.52
CA ALA A 81 10.64 -12.30 4.40
C ALA A 81 9.17 -12.69 4.25
N THR A 82 8.72 -13.00 3.04
CA THR A 82 7.38 -13.56 2.80
C THR A 82 7.37 -15.08 2.88
N GLY A 83 8.48 -15.74 2.53
CA GLY A 83 8.70 -17.18 2.62
C GLY A 83 8.45 -17.73 4.03
N ALA A 84 8.93 -17.04 5.06
CA ALA A 84 8.77 -17.41 6.46
C ALA A 84 7.33 -17.24 7.00
N LEU A 85 6.45 -16.53 6.28
CA LEU A 85 5.07 -16.32 6.71
C LEU A 85 4.17 -17.49 6.31
N THR A 86 3.25 -17.84 7.22
CA THR A 86 2.16 -18.78 6.92
C THR A 86 1.19 -18.18 5.90
N TYR A 87 0.38 -19.04 5.27
CA TYR A 87 -0.66 -18.60 4.34
C TYR A 87 -1.59 -17.53 4.95
N GLU A 88 -2.01 -17.73 6.20
CA GLU A 88 -2.89 -16.80 6.90
C GLU A 88 -2.21 -15.44 7.16
N GLN A 89 -0.93 -15.46 7.55
CA GLN A 89 -0.15 -14.24 7.75
C GLN A 89 0.07 -13.46 6.44
N ARG A 90 0.30 -14.16 5.32
CA ARG A 90 0.42 -13.54 3.99
C ARG A 90 -0.91 -12.92 3.56
N THR A 91 -2.02 -13.60 3.79
CA THR A 91 -3.37 -13.07 3.54
C THR A 91 -3.65 -11.84 4.41
N GLN A 92 -3.29 -11.88 5.69
CA GLN A 92 -3.42 -10.74 6.59
C GLN A 92 -2.57 -9.55 6.14
N LEU A 93 -1.33 -9.78 5.69
CA LEU A 93 -0.48 -8.74 5.12
C LEU A 93 -1.15 -8.08 3.90
N LEU A 94 -1.75 -8.88 3.00
CA LEU A 94 -2.49 -8.37 1.85
C LEU A 94 -3.71 -7.56 2.28
N CYS A 95 -4.52 -8.04 3.23
CA CYS A 95 -5.68 -7.32 3.75
C CYS A 95 -5.29 -5.98 4.39
N LEU A 96 -4.22 -5.96 5.20
CA LEU A 96 -3.72 -4.72 5.80
C LEU A 96 -3.22 -3.75 4.74
N THR A 97 -2.52 -4.26 3.72
CA THR A 97 -2.01 -3.43 2.61
C THR A 97 -3.15 -2.93 1.72
N ALA A 98 -4.22 -3.70 1.56
CA ALA A 98 -5.43 -3.33 0.83
C ALA A 98 -6.29 -2.31 1.60
N ALA A 99 -6.26 -2.35 2.93
CA ALA A 99 -6.82 -1.29 3.77
C ALA A 99 -5.94 -0.03 3.78
N SER A 100 -4.66 -0.14 3.40
CA SER A 100 -3.76 1.01 3.21
C SER A 100 -4.06 1.69 1.88
N ARG A 101 -3.92 3.01 1.78
CA ARG A 101 -4.16 3.75 0.51
C ARG A 101 -2.95 3.72 -0.44
N SER A 102 -2.23 2.60 -0.55
CA SER A 102 -1.03 2.47 -1.41
C SER A 102 -1.11 1.30 -2.40
N LEU A 103 -1.59 1.57 -3.63
CA LEU A 103 -1.72 0.55 -4.69
C LEU A 103 -0.37 -0.04 -5.10
N VAL A 104 0.70 0.75 -5.03
CA VAL A 104 2.07 0.30 -5.31
C VAL A 104 2.49 -0.79 -4.33
N ASN A 105 2.23 -0.59 -3.04
CA ASN A 105 2.56 -1.59 -2.01
C ASN A 105 1.68 -2.83 -2.15
N LEU A 106 0.40 -2.66 -2.49
CA LEU A 106 -0.51 -3.79 -2.70
C LEU A 106 -0.03 -4.69 -3.84
N LYS A 107 0.26 -4.10 -5.02
CA LYS A 107 0.82 -4.82 -6.17
C LYS A 107 2.13 -5.51 -5.82
N PHE A 108 2.99 -4.85 -5.05
CA PHE A 108 4.24 -5.43 -4.59
C PHE A 108 4.01 -6.62 -3.63
N ALA A 109 3.10 -6.47 -2.67
CA ALA A 109 2.77 -7.52 -1.71
C ALA A 109 2.21 -8.77 -2.38
N PHE A 110 1.39 -8.62 -3.44
CA PHE A 110 0.94 -9.75 -4.24
C PHE A 110 2.10 -10.49 -4.91
N LYS A 111 3.03 -9.75 -5.54
CA LYS A 111 4.24 -10.33 -6.14
C LYS A 111 5.11 -11.05 -5.10
N SER A 112 5.29 -10.45 -3.92
CA SER A 112 6.14 -11.04 -2.87
C SER A 112 5.50 -12.24 -2.18
N THR A 113 4.18 -12.27 -2.01
CA THR A 113 3.48 -13.39 -1.34
C THR A 113 3.17 -14.56 -2.28
N GLY A 114 3.07 -14.30 -3.59
CA GLY A 114 2.71 -15.29 -4.60
C GLY A 114 1.24 -15.73 -4.56
N LEU A 115 0.39 -15.03 -3.80
CA LEU A 115 -1.03 -15.37 -3.66
C LEU A 115 -1.87 -14.73 -4.77
N LEU A 116 -3.00 -15.36 -5.08
CA LEU A 116 -4.00 -14.78 -5.98
C LEU A 116 -4.90 -13.78 -5.24
N PRO A 117 -5.55 -12.84 -5.95
CA PRO A 117 -6.54 -11.94 -5.37
C PRO A 117 -7.68 -12.71 -4.71
N GLN A 118 -7.87 -12.51 -3.41
CA GLN A 118 -8.89 -13.20 -2.60
C GLN A 118 -10.02 -12.27 -2.19
N PRO A 119 -11.25 -12.79 -2.01
CA PRO A 119 -12.41 -12.00 -1.58
C PRO A 119 -12.14 -11.20 -0.30
N ARG A 120 -11.40 -11.77 0.65
CA ARG A 120 -11.05 -11.13 1.93
C ARG A 120 -10.20 -9.88 1.76
N VAL A 121 -9.32 -9.84 0.76
CA VAL A 121 -8.47 -8.69 0.45
C VAL A 121 -9.30 -7.57 -0.17
N LEU A 122 -10.23 -7.91 -1.06
CA LEU A 122 -11.19 -6.96 -1.63
C LEU A 122 -12.13 -6.39 -0.56
N TYR A 123 -12.66 -7.23 0.33
CA TYR A 123 -13.48 -6.79 1.46
C TYR A 123 -12.74 -5.75 2.33
N ALA A 124 -11.45 -5.97 2.60
CA ALA A 124 -10.64 -5.01 3.36
C ALA A 124 -10.46 -3.67 2.63
N ALA A 125 -10.26 -3.68 1.31
CA ALA A 125 -10.17 -2.46 0.50
C ALA A 125 -11.52 -1.70 0.43
N LEU A 126 -12.62 -2.44 0.28
CA LEU A 126 -13.98 -1.91 0.24
C LEU A 126 -14.33 -1.23 1.57
N LYS A 127 -14.13 -1.95 2.68
CA LYS A 127 -14.35 -1.42 4.03
C LYS A 127 -13.50 -0.18 4.32
N ALA A 128 -12.30 -0.09 3.74
CA ALA A 128 -11.44 1.08 3.87
C ALA A 128 -11.79 2.23 2.90
N GLY A 129 -12.71 2.01 1.96
CA GLY A 129 -13.18 3.03 1.01
C GLY A 129 -12.25 3.30 -0.18
N HIS A 130 -11.28 2.42 -0.48
CA HIS A 130 -10.24 2.69 -1.50
C HIS A 130 -10.66 2.20 -2.90
N VAL A 131 -11.38 3.04 -3.64
CA VAL A 131 -11.93 2.71 -4.98
C VAL A 131 -10.86 2.16 -5.95
N HIS A 132 -9.73 2.85 -6.10
CA HIS A 132 -8.67 2.42 -7.03
C HIS A 132 -8.09 1.04 -6.72
N MET A 133 -8.12 0.62 -5.44
CA MET A 133 -7.68 -0.72 -5.06
C MET A 133 -8.72 -1.77 -5.40
N CYS A 134 -9.99 -1.46 -5.14
CA CYS A 134 -11.10 -2.34 -5.44
C CYS A 134 -11.21 -2.59 -6.94
N ASP A 135 -11.12 -1.54 -7.76
CA ASP A 135 -11.09 -1.64 -9.23
C ASP A 135 -9.94 -2.52 -9.72
N TRP A 136 -8.73 -2.30 -9.21
CA TRP A 136 -7.57 -3.13 -9.58
C TRP A 136 -7.74 -4.60 -9.16
N LEU A 137 -8.29 -4.86 -7.97
CA LEU A 137 -8.52 -6.22 -7.46
C LEU A 137 -9.56 -6.97 -8.31
N ILE A 138 -10.68 -6.33 -8.66
CA ILE A 138 -11.72 -6.92 -9.51
C ILE A 138 -11.18 -7.23 -10.91
N ARG A 139 -10.45 -6.29 -11.52
CA ARG A 139 -9.80 -6.48 -12.83
C ARG A 139 -8.72 -7.56 -12.80
N SER A 140 -8.09 -7.77 -11.65
CA SER A 140 -7.12 -8.84 -11.44
C SER A 140 -7.76 -10.22 -11.20
N GLY A 141 -9.10 -10.33 -11.32
CA GLY A 141 -9.83 -11.59 -11.21
C GLY A 141 -10.42 -11.86 -9.82
N CYS A 142 -10.35 -10.92 -8.88
CA CYS A 142 -11.02 -11.10 -7.59
C CYS A 142 -12.54 -11.14 -7.78
N ARG A 143 -13.17 -12.20 -7.30
CA ARG A 143 -14.62 -12.35 -7.23
C ARG A 143 -15.04 -12.28 -5.76
N CYS A 144 -16.10 -11.54 -5.46
CA CYS A 144 -16.70 -11.56 -4.13
C CYS A 144 -18.22 -11.68 -4.26
N PRO A 145 -18.89 -12.43 -3.37
CA PRO A 145 -20.34 -12.46 -3.33
C PRO A 145 -20.92 -11.05 -3.15
N LEU A 146 -22.02 -10.77 -3.85
CA LEU A 146 -22.68 -9.45 -3.80
C LEU A 146 -23.06 -9.03 -2.36
N MET A 147 -23.46 -10.00 -1.54
CA MET A 147 -23.82 -9.75 -0.14
C MET A 147 -22.62 -9.27 0.71
N ASP A 148 -21.45 -9.87 0.54
CA ASP A 148 -20.21 -9.47 1.23
C ASP A 148 -19.72 -8.10 0.75
N MET A 149 -19.84 -7.85 -0.56
CA MET A 149 -19.53 -6.56 -1.16
C MET A 149 -20.45 -5.45 -0.59
N GLY A 150 -21.77 -5.69 -0.57
CA GLY A 150 -22.75 -4.75 -0.02
C GLY A 150 -22.51 -4.45 1.46
N ARG A 151 -22.21 -5.48 2.27
CA ARG A 151 -21.82 -5.31 3.67
C ARG A 151 -20.57 -4.42 3.80
N ALA A 152 -19.51 -4.71 3.04
CA ALA A 152 -18.25 -3.96 3.11
C ALA A 152 -18.43 -2.48 2.72
N ILE A 153 -19.21 -2.24 1.67
CA ILE A 153 -19.56 -0.89 1.21
C ILE A 153 -20.33 -0.14 2.30
N GLY A 154 -21.33 -0.78 2.91
CA GLY A 154 -22.07 -0.23 4.05
C GLY A 154 -21.18 0.12 5.23
N GLU A 155 -20.24 -0.78 5.59
CA GLU A 155 -19.28 -0.54 6.66
C GLU A 155 -18.26 0.57 6.34
N SER A 156 -18.02 0.86 5.06
CA SER A 156 -17.06 1.90 4.67
C SER A 156 -17.55 3.32 4.93
N GLY A 157 -18.88 3.54 4.86
CA GLY A 157 -19.47 4.87 4.88
C GLY A 157 -19.01 5.81 3.75
N SER A 158 -18.30 5.31 2.73
CA SER A 158 -17.70 6.13 1.68
C SER A 158 -18.66 6.35 0.51
N LYS A 159 -19.14 7.58 0.33
CA LYS A 159 -19.99 7.94 -0.83
C LYS A 159 -19.32 7.61 -2.18
N GLU A 160 -18.00 7.76 -2.24
CA GLU A 160 -17.22 7.45 -3.44
C GLU A 160 -17.30 5.96 -3.79
N ILE A 161 -17.17 5.07 -2.79
CA ILE A 161 -17.24 3.62 -3.04
C ILE A 161 -18.65 3.18 -3.39
N TYR A 162 -19.69 3.81 -2.82
CA TYR A 162 -21.08 3.57 -3.18
C TYR A 162 -21.34 3.89 -4.65
N ASN A 163 -20.94 5.09 -5.10
CA ASN A 163 -21.12 5.52 -6.49
C ASN A 163 -20.34 4.62 -7.46
N TRP A 164 -19.10 4.29 -7.11
CA TRP A 164 -18.28 3.38 -7.90
C TRP A 164 -18.91 1.98 -7.99
N ALA A 165 -19.37 1.41 -6.87
CA ALA A 165 -19.97 0.09 -6.83
C ALA A 165 -21.25 0.02 -7.66
N PHE A 166 -22.07 1.07 -7.63
CA PHE A 166 -23.26 1.17 -8.48
C PHE A 166 -22.90 1.09 -9.96
N GLY A 167 -21.85 1.81 -10.39
CA GLY A 167 -21.34 1.73 -11.76
C GLY A 167 -20.79 0.34 -12.11
N VAL A 168 -20.09 -0.31 -11.18
CA VAL A 168 -19.53 -1.65 -11.38
C VAL A 168 -20.61 -2.73 -11.49
N ILE A 169 -21.66 -2.66 -10.67
CA ILE A 169 -22.77 -3.62 -10.70
C ILE A 169 -23.52 -3.51 -12.04
N ASN A 170 -23.80 -2.29 -12.51
CA ASN A 170 -24.46 -2.08 -13.80
C ASN A 170 -23.61 -2.57 -14.98
N LEU A 171 -22.27 -2.48 -14.88
CA LEU A 171 -21.36 -3.04 -15.89
C LEU A 171 -21.38 -4.58 -15.93
N PHE A 172 -21.75 -5.27 -14.84
CA PHE A 172 -21.86 -6.73 -14.87
C PHE A 172 -23.17 -7.21 -15.51
N ASP A 173 -24.27 -6.48 -15.34
CA ASP A 173 -25.56 -6.81 -15.97
C ASP A 173 -25.52 -6.65 -17.50
N GLU A 174 -24.87 -5.59 -18.03
CA GLU A 174 -24.76 -5.40 -19.48
C GLU A 174 -23.88 -6.46 -20.18
N ASN A 175 -22.94 -7.07 -19.45
CA ASN A 175 -22.06 -8.10 -20.00
C ASN A 175 -22.64 -9.53 -19.93
N SER A 176 -23.71 -9.76 -19.15
CA SER A 176 -24.44 -11.05 -19.14
C SER A 176 -25.30 -11.27 -20.38
N ASP A 177 -25.76 -10.20 -21.03
CA ASP A 177 -26.59 -10.28 -22.24
C ASP A 177 -25.78 -10.53 -23.52
N ALA A 178 -24.44 -10.53 -23.43
CA ALA A 178 -23.53 -10.73 -24.56
C ALA A 178 -23.09 -12.20 -24.77
N THR A 179 -23.90 -13.18 -24.38
CA THR A 179 -23.69 -14.57 -24.82
C THR A 179 -24.49 -14.83 -26.11
N PRO A 180 -23.85 -15.05 -27.27
CA PRO A 180 -24.58 -15.46 -28.45
C PRO A 180 -25.11 -16.88 -28.21
N SER A 181 -26.43 -16.98 -28.11
CA SER A 181 -27.20 -18.21 -28.24
C SER A 181 -26.67 -19.03 -29.42
N SER A 182 -25.84 -20.04 -29.13
CA SER A 182 -25.53 -21.09 -30.07
C SER A 182 -26.73 -22.05 -30.09
N HIS A 183 -27.78 -21.64 -30.82
CA HIS A 183 -28.81 -22.58 -31.26
C HIS A 183 -28.15 -23.59 -32.21
N SER A 184 -27.66 -24.68 -31.61
CA SER A 184 -27.43 -25.96 -32.26
C SER A 184 -28.74 -26.41 -32.91
N LYS A 185 -28.90 -26.12 -34.20
CA LYS A 185 -29.89 -26.80 -35.04
C LYS A 185 -29.44 -28.25 -35.17
N ARG A 186 -30.02 -29.13 -34.35
CA ARG A 186 -30.04 -30.57 -34.61
C ARG A 186 -30.70 -30.76 -35.98
N SER A 187 -29.89 -31.15 -36.95
CA SER A 187 -30.38 -31.68 -38.22
C SER A 187 -30.82 -33.12 -37.97
N SER A 188 -32.13 -33.38 -38.07
CA SER A 188 -32.64 -34.74 -38.21
C SER A 188 -32.27 -35.28 -39.59
N PRO A 189 -31.91 -36.57 -39.73
CA PRO A 189 -31.59 -37.16 -41.01
C PRO A 189 -32.89 -37.44 -41.77
N ASN A 190 -32.91 -37.12 -43.05
CA ASN A 190 -33.96 -37.51 -43.97
C ASN A 190 -33.34 -38.41 -45.04
N ARG A 191 -33.96 -39.58 -45.21
CA ARG A 191 -33.76 -40.63 -46.22
C ARG A 191 -32.77 -41.76 -45.89
#